data_AF-A0A3M1WQZ7-F1
#
_entry.id   AF-A0A3M1WQZ7-F1
#
_cell.length_a   1.000
_cell.length_b   1.000
_cell.length_c   1.000
_cell.angle_alpha   90.00
_cell.angle_beta   90.00
_cell.angle_gamma   90.00
#
_symmetry.space_group_name_H-M   'P 1'
#
loop_
_entity.id
_entity.type
_entity.pdbx_description
1 polymer ?
#
loop_
_entity_poly.entity_id
_entity_poly.type
_entity_poly.pdbx_seq_one_letter_code
_entity_poly.pdbx_strand_id
1 'polypeptide(L)'
;MYRPRFCQECGTSIERERWRPWHSLGFCEHCAPAFYVHWWKRTLLLIIMGSVMGFALGSWAAVRRYAPAPPLRVESQSTTTSVERRSLPPRPEPVVTSLAPADMNGGREAKSVSICGAPTKDGTPCQRRVKGGGRCWQHRQR
;
A
#
# COMPACT_ATOMS: atom_id res chain seq x y z
N MET A 1 -34.33 -31.39 -13.84
CA MET A 1 -32.87 -31.58 -14.02
C MET A 1 -32.65 -32.88 -14.78
N TYR A 2 -32.01 -32.83 -15.95
CA TYR A 2 -31.71 -34.02 -16.75
C TYR A 2 -30.61 -34.85 -16.06
N ARG A 3 -30.86 -36.14 -15.85
CA ARG A 3 -29.88 -37.12 -15.35
C ARG A 3 -29.65 -38.16 -16.44
N PRO A 4 -28.52 -38.13 -17.16
CA PRO A 4 -28.24 -39.15 -18.16
C PRO A 4 -28.08 -40.51 -17.49
N ARG A 5 -28.68 -41.54 -18.09
CA ARG A 5 -28.60 -42.92 -17.60
C ARG A 5 -27.35 -43.66 -18.09
N PHE A 6 -26.67 -43.12 -19.09
CA PHE A 6 -25.54 -43.75 -19.75
C PHE A 6 -24.35 -42.79 -19.82
N CYS A 7 -23.14 -43.35 -19.77
CA CYS A 7 -21.91 -42.59 -19.97
C CYS A 7 -21.77 -42.17 -21.44
N GLN A 8 -21.40 -40.91 -21.69
CA GLN A 8 -21.23 -40.35 -23.03
C GLN A 8 -20.01 -40.92 -23.80
N GLU A 9 -19.10 -41.60 -23.11
CA GLU A 9 -17.83 -42.05 -23.69
C GLU A 9 -17.78 -43.57 -23.85
N CYS A 10 -18.18 -44.33 -22.83
CA CYS A 10 -18.19 -45.80 -22.87
C CYS A 10 -19.58 -46.43 -22.98
N GLY A 11 -20.67 -45.66 -22.88
CA GLY A 11 -22.03 -46.17 -22.99
C GLY A 11 -22.53 -46.99 -21.80
N THR A 12 -21.71 -47.23 -20.77
CA THR A 12 -22.13 -47.99 -19.58
C THR A 12 -23.20 -47.24 -18.79
N SER A 13 -24.15 -47.97 -18.18
CA SER A 13 -25.15 -47.36 -17.32
C SER A 13 -24.50 -46.72 -16.08
N ILE A 14 -25.02 -45.55 -15.68
CA ILE A 14 -24.57 -44.82 -14.50
C ILE A 14 -25.65 -44.98 -13.41
N GLU A 15 -25.46 -45.95 -12.52
CA GLU A 15 -26.23 -46.03 -11.27
C GLU A 15 -25.42 -45.37 -10.15
N ARG A 16 -25.92 -44.23 -9.65
CA ARG A 16 -25.35 -43.53 -8.50
C ARG A 16 -26.45 -43.19 -7.51
N GLU A 17 -26.31 -43.67 -6.27
CA GLU A 17 -27.25 -43.41 -5.17
C GLU A 17 -27.26 -41.93 -4.76
N ARG A 18 -26.12 -41.23 -4.91
CA ARG A 18 -25.99 -39.82 -4.50
C ARG A 18 -25.28 -38.97 -5.54
N TRP A 19 -26.03 -38.06 -6.16
CA TRP A 19 -25.48 -37.03 -7.04
C TRP A 19 -24.95 -35.87 -6.19
N ARG A 20 -23.64 -35.57 -6.27
CA ARG A 20 -23.07 -34.32 -5.75
C ARG A 20 -22.87 -33.31 -6.89
N PRO A 21 -22.99 -32.01 -6.65
CA PRO A 21 -23.00 -30.99 -7.71
C PRO A 21 -21.69 -30.83 -8.48
N TRP A 22 -20.58 -31.39 -7.98
CA TRP A 22 -19.27 -31.39 -8.65
C TRP A 22 -18.97 -32.67 -9.45
N HIS A 23 -19.83 -33.69 -9.42
CA HIS A 23 -19.65 -34.84 -10.32
C HIS A 23 -20.09 -34.45 -11.73
N SER A 24 -19.22 -34.70 -12.70
CA SER A 24 -19.51 -34.46 -14.10
C SER A 24 -20.80 -35.19 -14.51
N LEU A 25 -21.77 -34.43 -15.03
CA LEU A 25 -23.12 -34.93 -15.27
C LEU A 25 -23.21 -36.08 -16.27
N GLY A 26 -22.18 -36.34 -17.10
CA GLY A 26 -22.24 -37.31 -18.21
C GLY A 26 -21.26 -38.49 -18.18
N PHE A 27 -20.41 -38.62 -17.15
CA PHE A 27 -19.33 -39.64 -17.15
C PHE A 27 -19.46 -40.63 -15.98
N CYS A 28 -19.16 -41.92 -16.25
CA CYS A 28 -19.07 -42.96 -15.23
C CYS A 28 -17.82 -42.78 -14.34
N GLU A 29 -17.70 -43.55 -13.25
CA GLU A 29 -16.54 -43.43 -12.33
C GLU A 29 -15.20 -43.78 -12.99
N HIS A 30 -15.22 -44.56 -14.07
CA HIS A 30 -14.01 -44.94 -14.80
C HIS A 30 -13.56 -43.87 -15.80
N CYS A 31 -14.49 -43.22 -16.49
CA CYS A 31 -14.19 -42.19 -17.49
C CYS A 31 -14.00 -40.79 -16.87
N ALA A 32 -14.63 -40.51 -15.73
CA ALA A 32 -14.55 -39.20 -15.07
C ALA A 32 -13.12 -38.74 -14.69
N PRO A 33 -12.21 -39.60 -14.17
CA PRO A 33 -10.86 -39.19 -13.80
C PRO A 33 -10.03 -38.72 -14.99
N ALA A 34 -10.10 -39.44 -16.12
CA ALA A 34 -9.35 -39.11 -17.32
C ALA A 34 -9.76 -37.74 -17.87
N PHE A 35 -11.07 -37.48 -17.90
CA PHE A 35 -11.61 -36.19 -18.33
C PHE A 35 -11.20 -35.05 -17.39
N TYR A 36 -11.28 -35.27 -16.08
CA TYR A 36 -10.89 -34.27 -15.08
C TYR A 36 -9.40 -33.92 -15.19
N VAL A 37 -8.53 -34.90 -15.39
CA VAL A 37 -7.09 -34.66 -15.55
C VAL A 37 -6.80 -33.83 -16.80
N HIS A 38 -7.41 -34.14 -17.95
CA HIS A 38 -7.18 -33.37 -19.18
C HIS A 38 -7.77 -31.95 -19.08
N TRP A 39 -9.00 -31.83 -18.59
CA TRP A 39 -9.66 -30.54 -18.40
C TRP A 39 -8.91 -29.67 -17.40
N TRP A 40 -8.44 -30.25 -16.29
CA TRP A 40 -7.68 -29.51 -15.27
C TRP A 40 -6.30 -29.10 -15.77
N LYS A 41 -5.61 -29.95 -16.55
CA LYS A 41 -4.35 -29.55 -17.22
C LYS A 41 -4.55 -28.37 -18.16
N ARG A 42 -5.63 -28.38 -18.97
CA ARG A 42 -5.93 -27.27 -19.90
C ARG A 42 -6.29 -25.99 -19.17
N THR A 43 -7.12 -26.07 -18.13
CA THR A 43 -7.48 -24.88 -17.34
C THR A 43 -6.27 -24.31 -16.60
N LEU A 44 -5.43 -25.17 -16.01
CA LEU A 44 -4.20 -24.75 -15.33
C LEU A 44 -3.20 -24.10 -16.29
N LEU A 45 -3.06 -24.64 -17.52
CA LEU A 45 -2.24 -24.04 -18.57
C LEU A 45 -2.74 -22.65 -18.98
N LEU A 46 -4.06 -22.48 -19.14
CA LEU A 46 -4.66 -21.16 -19.47
C LEU A 46 -4.44 -20.14 -18.35
N ILE A 47 -4.54 -20.54 -17.08
CA ILE A 47 -4.28 -19.66 -15.94
C ILE A 47 -2.82 -19.21 -15.91
N ILE A 48 -1.87 -20.13 -16.13
CA ILE A 48 -0.43 -19.80 -16.20
C ILE A 48 -0.16 -18.84 -17.36
N MET A 49 -0.71 -19.11 -18.55
CA MET A 49 -0.53 -18.22 -19.70
C MET A 49 -1.12 -16.83 -19.43
N GLY A 50 -2.30 -16.76 -18.80
CA GLY A 50 -2.93 -15.50 -18.42
C GLY A 50 -2.13 -14.73 -17.38
N SER A 51 -1.55 -15.40 -16.38
CA SER A 51 -0.74 -14.75 -15.34
C SER A 51 0.58 -14.24 -15.89
N VAL A 52 1.26 -15.01 -16.74
CA VAL A 52 2.50 -14.58 -17.42
C VAL A 52 2.23 -13.39 -18.33
N MET A 53 1.15 -13.42 -19.10
CA MET A 53 0.76 -12.31 -19.97
C MET A 53 0.43 -11.05 -19.16
N GLY A 54 -0.36 -11.19 -18.09
CA GLY A 54 -0.70 -10.09 -17.20
C GLY A 54 0.52 -9.49 -16.49
N PHE A 55 1.45 -10.34 -16.03
CA PHE A 55 2.70 -9.91 -15.41
C PHE A 55 3.59 -9.19 -16.43
N ALA A 56 3.76 -9.73 -17.63
CA ALA A 56 4.53 -9.09 -18.69
C ALA A 56 3.97 -7.71 -19.05
N LEU A 57 2.65 -7.60 -19.27
CA LEU A 57 1.99 -6.32 -19.56
C LEU A 57 2.09 -5.33 -18.39
N GLY A 58 1.91 -5.81 -17.16
CA GLY A 58 2.03 -4.99 -15.95
C GLY A 58 3.44 -4.47 -15.71
N SER A 59 4.45 -5.35 -15.83
CA SER A 59 5.86 -4.98 -15.74
C SER A 59 6.27 -4.01 -16.85
N TRP A 60 5.80 -4.21 -18.07
CA TRP A 60 6.11 -3.30 -19.18
C TRP A 60 5.50 -1.90 -18.98
N ALA A 61 4.27 -1.84 -18.45
CA ALA A 61 3.63 -0.58 -18.07
C ALA A 61 4.33 0.10 -16.89
N ALA A 62 4.81 -0.67 -15.90
CA ALA A 62 5.52 -0.15 -14.74
C ALA A 62 6.90 0.41 -15.12
N VAL A 63 7.64 -0.27 -15.99
CA VAL A 63 8.95 0.18 -16.50
C VAL A 63 8.82 1.51 -17.26
N ARG A 64 7.75 1.69 -18.06
CA ARG A 64 7.50 2.96 -18.76
C ARG A 64 7.13 4.12 -17.83
N ARG A 65 6.70 3.86 -16.59
CA ARG A 65 6.37 4.89 -15.59
C ARG A 65 7.52 5.20 -14.63
N TYR A 66 8.62 4.44 -14.70
CA TYR A 66 9.82 4.72 -13.93
C TYR A 66 10.66 5.78 -14.65
N ALA A 67 10.16 7.02 -14.67
CA ALA A 67 11.06 8.15 -14.86
C ALA A 67 11.99 8.18 -13.63
N PRO A 68 13.33 8.08 -13.80
CA PRO A 68 14.23 8.21 -12.65
C PRO A 68 13.99 9.58 -12.02
N ALA A 69 13.65 9.59 -10.73
CA ALA A 69 13.51 10.85 -10.00
C ALA A 69 14.83 11.64 -10.14
N PRO A 70 14.76 12.96 -10.40
CA PRO A 70 15.98 13.75 -10.49
C PRO A 70 16.74 13.63 -9.16
N PRO A 71 18.07 13.45 -9.19
CA PRO A 71 18.84 13.27 -7.98
C PRO A 71 18.65 14.47 -7.07
N LEU A 72 18.09 14.22 -5.89
CA LEU A 72 17.98 15.21 -4.82
C LEU A 72 19.40 15.54 -4.35
N ARG A 73 19.92 16.70 -4.79
CA ARG A 73 21.12 17.32 -4.21
C ARG A 73 20.79 17.69 -2.77
N VAL A 74 21.37 16.97 -1.83
CA VAL A 74 21.40 17.40 -0.43
C VAL A 74 22.47 18.48 -0.34
N GLU A 75 22.06 19.74 -0.45
CA GLU A 75 22.89 20.89 -0.11
C GLU A 75 22.99 20.95 1.42
N SER A 76 24.07 20.40 1.98
CA SER A 76 24.40 20.60 3.38
C SER A 76 24.85 22.05 3.56
N GLN A 77 23.97 22.91 4.03
CA GLN A 77 24.33 24.24 4.53
C GLN A 77 25.22 24.05 5.76
N SER A 78 26.53 23.94 5.55
CA SER A 78 27.51 24.12 6.61
C SER A 78 27.39 25.56 7.08
N THR A 79 26.98 25.67 8.34
CA THR A 79 26.90 26.89 9.13
C THR A 79 28.30 27.48 9.23
N THR A 80 28.72 28.26 8.25
CA THR A 80 29.90 29.12 8.38
C THR A 80 29.46 30.36 9.12
N THR A 81 29.49 30.27 10.43
CA THR A 81 29.55 31.43 11.33
C THR A 81 30.84 32.20 11.03
N SER A 82 30.87 33.04 9.98
CA SER A 82 31.95 34.02 9.83
C SER A 82 31.57 35.27 10.60
N VAL A 83 32.08 35.32 11.82
CA VAL A 83 32.29 36.58 12.54
C VAL A 83 33.28 37.42 11.73
N GLU A 84 32.78 38.27 10.82
CA GLU A 84 33.58 39.32 10.19
C GLU A 84 33.25 40.64 10.87
N ARG A 85 34.19 41.08 11.72
CA ARG A 85 34.17 42.34 12.47
C ARG A 85 34.92 43.39 11.64
N ARG A 86 34.33 44.61 11.52
CA ARG A 86 34.79 45.88 10.88
C ARG A 86 34.26 46.04 9.44
N SER A 87 33.56 47.11 9.03
CA SER A 87 33.68 48.54 9.38
C SER A 87 32.39 49.32 9.01
N LEU A 88 32.05 50.35 9.80
CA LEU A 88 31.04 51.43 9.57
C LEU A 88 31.36 52.31 8.32
N PRO A 89 30.50 53.23 7.80
CA PRO A 89 29.50 54.12 8.48
C PRO A 89 28.19 54.40 7.66
N PRO A 90 27.38 55.47 7.90
CA PRO A 90 26.40 55.66 8.98
C PRO A 90 24.93 56.00 8.52
N ARG A 91 23.97 55.92 9.47
CA ARG A 91 22.75 56.76 9.64
C ARG A 91 21.46 56.43 8.83
N PRO A 92 20.22 56.75 9.30
CA PRO A 92 19.66 56.84 10.66
C PRO A 92 18.50 55.84 10.91
N GLU A 93 18.21 55.62 12.19
CA GLU A 93 17.05 54.87 12.71
C GLU A 93 15.70 55.44 12.23
N PRO A 94 14.63 54.62 12.26
CA PRO A 94 13.79 54.68 13.45
C PRO A 94 13.21 53.32 13.88
N VAL A 95 12.59 53.32 15.06
CA VAL A 95 11.43 52.49 15.47
C VAL A 95 11.69 51.44 16.58
N VAL A 96 11.39 51.92 17.80
CA VAL A 96 10.59 51.30 18.86
C VAL A 96 11.29 50.39 19.87
N THR A 97 11.65 51.04 20.98
CA THR A 97 11.61 50.51 22.34
C THR A 97 10.27 49.84 22.66
N SER A 98 10.30 48.57 23.03
CA SER A 98 9.43 48.01 24.07
C SER A 98 10.02 46.73 24.67
N LEU A 99 10.87 46.97 25.68
CA LEU A 99 10.89 46.29 26.98
C LEU A 99 10.70 44.76 26.99
N ALA A 100 11.82 44.07 27.17
CA ALA A 100 11.84 42.80 27.89
C ALA A 100 11.36 42.98 29.34
N PRO A 101 10.87 41.91 29.97
CA PRO A 101 11.52 41.44 31.19
C PRO A 101 11.94 39.98 31.00
N ALA A 102 13.24 39.71 31.10
CA ALA A 102 13.91 39.33 32.34
C ALA A 102 13.76 37.83 32.61
N ASP A 103 14.92 37.18 32.60
CA ASP A 103 15.19 35.84 33.09
C ASP A 103 14.45 35.51 34.39
N MET A 104 13.93 34.29 34.49
CA MET A 104 14.13 33.40 35.63
C MET A 104 13.58 32.00 35.30
N ASN A 105 14.49 31.04 35.26
CA ASN A 105 14.40 29.74 35.91
C ASN A 105 13.06 28.97 35.81
N GLY A 106 13.03 27.91 35.00
CA GLY A 106 11.98 26.91 35.05
C GLY A 106 12.07 25.97 33.85
N GLY A 107 12.72 24.82 34.04
CA GLY A 107 12.77 23.74 33.05
C GLY A 107 11.36 23.44 32.53
N ARG A 108 11.09 23.83 31.28
CA ARG A 108 9.83 23.54 30.60
C ARG A 108 10.16 22.79 29.33
N GLU A 109 10.14 21.47 29.48
CA GLU A 109 9.99 20.46 28.45
C GLU A 109 9.34 21.07 27.21
N ALA A 110 10.15 21.24 26.15
CA ALA A 110 9.67 21.73 24.87
C ALA A 110 8.64 20.71 24.36
N LYS A 111 7.36 21.00 24.57
CA LYS A 111 6.25 20.12 24.17
C LYS A 111 6.29 19.99 22.65
N SER A 112 6.94 18.94 22.16
CA SER A 112 7.05 18.66 20.74
C SER A 112 5.64 18.44 20.20
N VAL A 113 5.27 19.26 19.22
CA VAL A 113 4.02 19.11 18.49
C VAL A 113 4.24 18.05 17.41
N SER A 114 3.64 16.88 17.58
CA SER A 114 3.75 15.74 16.66
C SER A 114 2.48 15.56 15.83
N ILE A 115 2.56 14.86 14.71
CA ILE A 115 1.40 14.53 13.87
C ILE A 115 0.82 13.17 14.30
N CYS A 116 -0.51 13.03 14.31
CA CYS A 116 -1.21 11.82 14.76
C CYS A 116 -0.88 10.55 13.96
N GLY A 117 -0.83 10.64 12.63
CA GLY A 117 -0.43 9.54 11.73
C GLY A 117 -1.36 8.32 11.65
N ALA A 118 -2.45 8.26 12.44
CA ALA A 118 -3.33 7.09 12.47
C ALA A 118 -4.12 6.89 11.16
N PRO A 119 -4.38 5.65 10.72
CA PRO A 119 -5.13 5.37 9.49
C PRO A 119 -6.59 5.78 9.64
N THR A 120 -7.05 6.67 8.76
CA THR A 120 -8.45 7.05 8.66
C THR A 120 -9.26 5.97 7.93
N LYS A 121 -10.60 6.08 7.92
CA LYS A 121 -11.48 5.14 7.22
C LYS A 121 -11.21 5.11 5.70
N ASP A 122 -10.70 6.22 5.17
CA ASP A 122 -10.37 6.40 3.75
C ASP A 122 -8.92 5.99 3.43
N GLY A 123 -8.20 5.41 4.39
CA GLY A 123 -6.84 4.90 4.21
C GLY A 123 -5.73 5.95 4.27
N THR A 124 -6.05 7.25 4.36
CA THR A 124 -5.05 8.32 4.51
C THR A 124 -4.63 8.51 5.97
N PRO A 125 -3.35 8.85 6.25
CA PRO A 125 -2.89 9.08 7.62
C PRO A 125 -3.41 10.40 8.18
N CYS A 126 -3.82 10.40 9.45
CA CYS A 126 -4.35 11.58 10.12
C CYS A 126 -3.27 12.67 10.30
N GLN A 127 -3.48 13.85 9.72
CA GLN A 127 -2.53 14.98 9.76
C GLN A 127 -2.69 15.91 10.97
N ARG A 128 -3.60 15.60 11.91
CA ARG A 128 -3.87 16.49 13.05
C ARG A 128 -2.66 16.54 13.99
N ARG A 129 -2.29 17.77 14.40
CA ARG A 129 -1.22 18.06 15.35
C ARG A 129 -1.65 17.73 16.79
N VAL A 130 -0.78 17.05 17.52
CA VAL A 130 -0.97 16.61 18.91
C VAL A 130 0.18 17.13 19.75
N LYS A 131 -0.13 17.62 20.94
CA LYS A 131 0.88 18.06 21.91
C LYS A 131 1.34 16.84 22.71
N GLY A 132 2.64 16.55 22.69
CA GLY A 132 3.23 15.49 23.53
C GLY A 132 3.31 14.09 22.91
N GLY A 133 3.32 13.98 21.57
CA GLY A 133 3.43 12.67 20.92
C GLY A 133 2.10 11.93 20.81
N GLY A 134 2.01 10.96 19.90
CA GLY A 134 0.91 9.98 19.86
C GLY A 134 -0.32 10.37 19.01
N ARG A 135 -1.46 9.75 19.33
CA ARG A 135 -2.70 9.82 18.54
C ARG A 135 -3.58 11.00 18.97
N CYS A 136 -4.30 11.59 18.03
CA CYS A 136 -5.25 12.66 18.33
C CYS A 136 -6.48 12.10 19.07
N TRP A 137 -7.30 13.00 19.63
CA TRP A 137 -8.50 12.61 20.40
C TRP A 137 -9.49 11.74 19.61
N GLN A 138 -9.52 11.83 18.27
CA GLN A 138 -10.36 10.98 17.41
C GLN A 138 -9.82 9.55 17.27
N HIS A 139 -8.54 9.32 17.58
CA HIS A 139 -7.86 8.05 17.43
C HIS A 139 -7.28 7.56 18.76
N ARG A 140 -7.75 8.08 19.89
CA ARG A 140 -7.24 7.73 21.23
C ARG A 140 -7.69 6.33 21.68
N GLN A 141 -8.81 5.82 21.15
CA GLN A 141 -9.43 4.54 21.55
C GLN A 141 -9.44 3.49 20.42
N ARG A 142 -8.64 3.70 19.36
CA ARG A 142 -8.58 2.85 18.17
C ARG A 142 -7.17 2.33 17.98
#